data_AF-A0A426V0U0-F1
#
_entry.id   AF-A0A426V0U0-F1
#
_cell.length_a   1.000
_cell.length_b   1.000
_cell.length_c   1.000
_cell.angle_alpha   90.00
_cell.angle_beta   90.00
_cell.angle_gamma   90.00
#
_symmetry.space_group_name_H-M   'P 1'
#
loop_
_entity.id
_entity.type
_entity.pdbx_description
1 polymer ?
#
loop_
_entity_poly.entity_id
_entity_poly.type
_entity_poly.pdbx_seq_one_letter_code
_entity_poly.pdbx_strand_id
1 'polypeptide(L)'
;MRAWSHRGVLRGRIHGRLLLVLVAVAAIASAAAVWQFGSLRDDHDPDLAEAQLPAGPQFTGAGESATPSPSASPSETPPSSAAPTSAEPTTAEAETSEADPAETVPPCTASLRLDSESDDSVSVTVEVANTGTEPIDGWEVVLDLKHLEVTTTWGLQHIDGDRYGDILFNAAIEPGDSVEPSFQADTQGAWELPATVPCTPAG
;
A
#
# COMPACT_ATOMS: atom_id res chain seq x y z
N MET A 1 6.44 60.77 -8.88
CA MET A 1 6.56 59.49 -8.14
C MET A 1 5.74 58.42 -8.85
N ARG A 2 6.32 57.69 -9.81
CA ARG A 2 5.80 56.42 -10.35
C ARG A 2 6.98 55.66 -10.95
N ALA A 3 7.37 54.55 -10.34
CA ALA A 3 8.23 53.53 -10.95
C ALA A 3 8.20 52.26 -10.09
N TRP A 4 7.17 51.43 -10.26
CA TRP A 4 7.23 50.04 -9.83
C TRP A 4 6.33 49.21 -10.75
N SER A 5 6.95 48.43 -11.64
CA SER A 5 6.40 47.23 -12.29
C SER A 5 7.33 46.83 -13.44
N HIS A 6 8.39 46.06 -13.18
CA HIS A 6 9.06 45.24 -14.20
C HIS A 6 9.99 44.20 -13.54
N ARG A 7 9.42 43.25 -12.79
CA ARG A 7 10.11 41.99 -12.44
C ARG A 7 9.12 40.84 -12.54
N GLY A 8 8.99 40.26 -13.73
CA GLY A 8 8.11 39.11 -13.90
C GLY A 8 8.05 38.57 -15.33
N VAL A 9 9.17 38.16 -15.93
CA VAL A 9 9.11 37.41 -17.21
C VAL A 9 10.16 36.27 -17.34
N LEU A 10 11.12 36.09 -16.44
CA LEU A 10 12.19 35.10 -16.67
C LEU A 10 11.92 33.67 -16.16
N ARG A 11 10.79 33.39 -15.49
CA ARG A 11 10.52 32.07 -14.88
C ARG A 11 9.86 31.02 -15.79
N GLY A 12 9.33 31.42 -16.96
CA GLY A 12 8.61 30.51 -17.86
C GLY A 12 9.49 29.67 -18.80
N ARG A 13 10.74 30.08 -19.04
CA ARG A 13 11.58 29.49 -20.10
C ARG A 13 12.34 28.23 -19.67
N ILE A 14 12.58 28.08 -18.36
CA ILE A 14 13.30 26.94 -17.79
C ILE A 14 12.38 25.71 -17.69
N HIS A 15 11.11 25.92 -17.32
CA HIS A 15 10.09 24.87 -17.26
C HIS A 15 9.81 24.26 -18.64
N GLY A 16 9.77 25.08 -19.70
CA GLY A 16 9.57 24.58 -21.07
C GLY A 16 10.73 23.70 -21.58
N ARG A 17 11.97 24.02 -21.22
CA ARG A 17 13.13 23.19 -21.59
C ARG A 17 13.17 21.89 -20.81
N LEU A 18 12.85 21.93 -19.52
CA LEU A 18 12.77 20.73 -18.69
C LEU A 18 11.69 19.77 -19.22
N LEU A 19 10.51 20.28 -19.58
CA LEU A 19 9.44 19.49 -20.19
C LEU A 19 9.87 18.85 -21.51
N LEU A 20 10.57 19.58 -22.39
CA LEU A 20 11.09 19.02 -23.64
C LEU A 20 12.10 17.91 -23.40
N VAL A 21 12.98 18.05 -22.39
CA VAL A 21 13.93 17.00 -22.01
C VAL A 21 13.19 15.77 -21.50
N LEU A 22 12.19 15.92 -20.64
CA LEU A 22 11.39 14.81 -20.13
C LEU A 22 10.64 14.07 -21.25
N VAL A 23 10.07 14.80 -22.22
CA VAL A 23 9.41 14.20 -23.39
C VAL A 23 10.41 13.42 -24.25
N ALA A 24 11.62 13.95 -24.46
CA ALA A 24 12.66 13.26 -25.22
C ALA A 24 13.12 11.96 -24.52
N VAL A 25 13.32 12.02 -23.19
CA VAL A 25 13.69 10.84 -22.39
C VAL A 25 12.59 9.79 -22.42
N ALA A 26 11.33 10.18 -22.28
CA ALA A 26 10.19 9.27 -22.36
C ALA A 26 10.10 8.58 -23.75
N ALA A 27 10.32 9.33 -24.84
CA ALA A 27 10.31 8.76 -26.19
C ALA A 27 11.42 7.72 -26.40
N ILE A 28 12.62 7.99 -25.87
CA ILE A 28 13.76 7.05 -25.94
C ILE A 28 13.46 5.78 -25.13
N ALA A 29 12.92 5.92 -23.92
CA ALA A 29 12.56 4.78 -23.09
C ALA A 29 11.49 3.90 -23.76
N SER A 30 10.45 4.51 -24.36
CA SER A 30 9.42 3.79 -25.11
C SER A 30 9.99 3.07 -26.33
N ALA A 31 10.92 3.70 -27.08
CA ALA A 31 11.58 3.04 -28.20
C ALA A 31 12.43 1.84 -27.76
N ALA A 32 13.15 1.96 -26.64
CA ALA A 32 13.92 0.86 -26.07
C ALA A 32 13.01 -0.29 -25.60
N ALA A 33 11.89 0.01 -24.95
CA ALA A 33 10.91 -1.00 -24.54
C ALA A 33 10.30 -1.71 -25.77
N VAL A 34 9.87 -0.98 -26.80
CA VAL A 34 9.35 -1.59 -28.04
C VAL A 34 10.40 -2.46 -28.72
N TRP A 35 11.68 -2.08 -28.67
CA TRP A 35 12.76 -2.89 -29.22
C TRP A 35 13.00 -4.17 -28.40
N GLN A 36 13.02 -4.07 -27.07
CA GLN A 36 13.15 -5.23 -26.18
C GLN A 36 11.97 -6.21 -26.32
N PHE A 37 10.73 -5.71 -26.28
CA PHE A 37 9.54 -6.54 -26.45
C PHE A 37 9.32 -7.01 -27.89
N GLY A 38 9.81 -6.27 -28.88
CA GLY A 38 9.79 -6.66 -30.29
C GLY A 38 10.74 -7.81 -30.59
N SER A 39 11.94 -7.81 -29.98
CA SER A 39 12.91 -8.91 -30.14
C SER A 39 12.39 -10.26 -29.64
N LEU A 40 11.50 -10.27 -28.64
CA LEU A 40 10.84 -11.47 -28.14
C LEU A 40 9.73 -12.01 -29.07
N ARG A 41 9.31 -11.26 -30.09
CA ARG A 41 8.20 -11.61 -30.98
C ARG A 41 8.64 -12.12 -32.36
N ASP A 42 9.93 -11.96 -32.69
CA ASP A 42 10.49 -12.35 -34.00
C ASP A 42 11.09 -13.77 -34.03
N ASP A 43 11.15 -14.48 -32.89
CA ASP A 43 11.44 -15.94 -32.85
C ASP A 43 10.19 -16.79 -33.17
N HIS A 44 9.44 -16.40 -34.21
CA HIS A 44 8.44 -17.27 -34.83
C HIS A 44 9.13 -18.06 -35.94
N ASP A 45 9.74 -19.17 -35.54
CA ASP A 45 10.19 -20.25 -36.41
C ASP A 45 9.00 -20.76 -37.28
N PRO A 46 8.99 -20.50 -38.60
CA PRO A 46 7.92 -20.93 -39.48
C PRO A 46 8.21 -22.31 -40.09
N ASP A 47 9.01 -23.16 -39.43
CA ASP A 47 9.42 -24.46 -39.97
C ASP A 47 8.87 -25.69 -39.20
N LEU A 48 7.76 -25.52 -38.48
CA LEU A 48 6.90 -26.63 -38.05
C LEU A 48 5.64 -26.70 -38.91
N ALA A 49 5.86 -26.84 -40.22
CA ALA A 49 4.91 -27.53 -41.07
C ALA A 49 4.88 -29.02 -40.68
N GLU A 50 3.66 -29.59 -40.67
CA GLU A 50 3.37 -31.03 -40.58
C GLU A 50 3.31 -31.68 -39.19
N ALA A 51 2.33 -31.26 -38.37
CA ALA A 51 1.64 -32.17 -37.46
C ALA A 51 0.15 -32.20 -37.80
N GLN A 52 -0.31 -33.36 -38.25
CA GLN A 52 -1.69 -33.68 -38.62
C GLN A 52 -2.69 -33.34 -37.50
N LEU A 53 -3.63 -32.45 -37.83
CA LEU A 53 -4.84 -32.19 -37.06
C LEU A 53 -5.94 -33.20 -37.45
N PRO A 54 -6.55 -33.96 -36.51
CA PRO A 54 -7.86 -34.54 -36.75
C PRO A 54 -8.93 -33.45 -36.66
N ALA A 55 -9.84 -33.47 -37.64
CA ALA A 55 -10.91 -32.51 -37.84
C ALA A 55 -11.79 -32.30 -36.59
N GLY A 56 -11.76 -31.07 -36.06
CA GLY A 56 -12.74 -30.54 -35.11
C GLY A 56 -13.69 -29.55 -35.81
N PRO A 57 -14.95 -29.43 -35.36
CA PRO A 57 -16.01 -28.75 -36.09
C PRO A 57 -15.77 -27.24 -36.18
N GLN A 58 -16.04 -26.73 -37.38
CA GLN A 58 -15.92 -25.33 -37.75
C GLN A 58 -17.15 -24.56 -37.24
N PHE A 59 -16.92 -23.58 -36.37
CA PHE A 59 -17.90 -22.53 -36.09
C PHE A 59 -17.47 -21.26 -36.83
N THR A 60 -18.09 -21.06 -37.98
CA THR A 60 -18.17 -19.77 -38.67
C THR A 60 -19.07 -18.83 -37.88
N GLY A 61 -18.56 -17.69 -37.45
CA GLY A 61 -19.35 -16.64 -36.81
C GLY A 61 -18.65 -15.29 -36.88
N ALA A 62 -19.07 -14.48 -37.85
CA ALA A 62 -18.67 -13.10 -38.04
C ALA A 62 -19.21 -12.17 -36.94
N GLY A 63 -18.61 -10.98 -36.83
CA GLY A 63 -19.11 -9.84 -36.05
C GLY A 63 -18.20 -9.47 -34.89
N GLU A 64 -17.97 -8.22 -34.51
CA GLU A 64 -18.31 -6.92 -35.08
C GLU A 64 -17.52 -5.93 -34.21
N SER A 65 -17.03 -4.83 -34.80
CA SER A 65 -16.45 -3.73 -34.02
C SER A 65 -17.49 -3.20 -33.03
N ALA A 66 -17.14 -3.11 -31.75
CA ALA A 66 -17.90 -2.33 -30.79
C ALA A 66 -17.03 -1.22 -30.19
N THR A 67 -17.35 -0.01 -30.65
CA THR A 67 -16.95 1.32 -30.16
C THR A 67 -17.23 1.48 -28.65
N PRO A 68 -16.36 2.14 -27.86
CA PRO A 68 -16.71 2.50 -26.48
C PRO A 68 -17.69 3.69 -26.46
N SER A 69 -18.84 3.49 -25.81
CA SER A 69 -19.78 4.56 -25.47
C SER A 69 -19.53 5.03 -24.04
N PRO A 70 -19.43 6.35 -23.77
CA PRO A 70 -19.41 6.90 -22.42
C PRO A 70 -20.85 7.09 -21.91
N SER A 71 -21.10 6.84 -20.62
CA SER A 71 -22.31 7.35 -19.95
C SER A 71 -22.15 7.51 -18.45
N ALA A 72 -22.13 8.79 -18.06
CA ALA A 72 -22.86 9.46 -16.99
C ALA A 72 -23.08 8.79 -15.62
N SER A 73 -22.72 9.57 -14.59
CA SER A 73 -23.22 9.53 -13.20
C SER A 73 -24.75 9.41 -13.09
N PRO A 74 -25.24 8.94 -11.93
CA PRO A 74 -25.78 9.92 -10.98
C PRO A 74 -25.37 9.70 -9.51
N SER A 75 -25.41 10.82 -8.77
CA SER A 75 -25.50 10.87 -7.31
C SER A 75 -26.75 10.19 -6.80
N GLU A 76 -26.65 9.45 -5.69
CA GLU A 76 -27.76 9.29 -4.75
C GLU A 76 -27.27 9.48 -3.32
N THR A 77 -27.78 10.55 -2.71
CA THR A 77 -27.75 10.82 -1.28
C THR A 77 -29.00 10.20 -0.67
N PRO A 78 -28.91 9.26 0.29
CA PRO A 78 -30.05 8.93 1.13
C PRO A 78 -30.09 9.77 2.42
N PRO A 79 -31.30 9.99 2.97
CA PRO A 79 -31.59 10.96 4.03
C PRO A 79 -31.33 10.47 5.46
N SER A 80 -31.20 11.46 6.33
CA SER A 80 -31.25 11.42 7.79
C SER A 80 -32.63 11.02 8.34
N SER A 81 -32.70 10.07 9.28
CA SER A 81 -33.62 10.06 10.44
C SER A 81 -33.69 8.69 11.12
N ALA A 82 -33.23 8.60 12.37
CA ALA A 82 -34.06 8.20 13.52
C ALA A 82 -33.29 8.39 14.83
N ALA A 83 -33.93 9.09 15.75
CA ALA A 83 -33.48 9.30 17.13
C ALA A 83 -34.12 8.22 18.07
N PRO A 84 -33.96 8.33 19.39
CA PRO A 84 -33.37 7.31 20.25
C PRO A 84 -34.37 6.27 20.78
N THR A 85 -33.91 5.03 20.97
CA THR A 85 -34.60 4.06 21.83
C THR A 85 -34.00 4.13 23.23
N SER A 86 -34.78 4.69 24.14
CA SER A 86 -34.61 4.57 25.59
C SER A 86 -34.86 3.12 25.99
N ALA A 87 -33.84 2.45 26.53
CA ALA A 87 -33.97 1.18 27.25
C ALA A 87 -33.67 1.41 28.73
N GLU A 88 -34.53 0.85 29.58
CA GLU A 88 -34.59 0.98 31.03
C GLU A 88 -33.29 0.54 31.75
N PRO A 89 -33.01 1.10 32.94
CA PRO A 89 -31.92 0.64 33.79
C PRO A 89 -32.29 -0.70 34.43
N THR A 90 -31.70 -1.78 33.93
CA THR A 90 -31.61 -3.03 34.71
C THR A 90 -30.49 -2.86 35.72
N THR A 91 -30.88 -2.74 36.98
CA THR A 91 -30.01 -2.88 38.15
C THR A 91 -29.40 -4.28 38.13
N ALA A 92 -28.18 -4.41 37.62
CA ALA A 92 -27.35 -5.59 37.80
C ALA A 92 -26.35 -5.30 38.92
N GLU A 93 -26.31 -6.22 39.87
CA GLU A 93 -25.43 -6.24 41.04
C GLU A 93 -23.98 -5.92 40.67
N ALA A 94 -23.40 -4.99 41.43
CA ALA A 94 -21.97 -4.75 41.45
C ALA A 94 -21.27 -5.95 42.10
N GLU A 95 -20.93 -6.96 41.30
CA GLU A 95 -19.83 -7.84 41.65
C GLU A 95 -18.56 -7.02 41.64
N THR A 96 -18.06 -6.75 42.84
CA THR A 96 -16.74 -6.16 43.07
C THR A 96 -15.72 -7.21 42.64
N SER A 97 -15.41 -7.25 41.34
CA SER A 97 -14.22 -7.93 40.84
C SER A 97 -13.03 -7.15 41.35
N GLU A 98 -12.29 -7.83 42.22
CA GLU A 98 -10.95 -7.48 42.68
C GLU A 98 -10.09 -7.13 41.45
N ALA A 99 -9.77 -5.84 41.30
CA ALA A 99 -8.94 -5.36 40.22
C ALA A 99 -7.53 -5.94 40.40
N ASP A 100 -7.22 -6.96 39.61
CA ASP A 100 -5.87 -7.34 39.24
C ASP A 100 -5.11 -6.05 38.86
N PRO A 101 -3.86 -5.82 39.33
CA PRO A 101 -3.14 -4.60 38.99
C PRO A 101 -3.09 -4.47 37.48
N ALA A 102 -3.81 -3.46 36.96
CA ALA A 102 -3.90 -3.19 35.55
C ALA A 102 -2.48 -3.10 34.98
N GLU A 103 -2.06 -4.15 34.27
CA GLU A 103 -0.86 -4.08 33.44
C GLU A 103 -1.02 -2.81 32.60
N THR A 104 -0.06 -1.90 32.74
CA THR A 104 -0.06 -0.67 31.97
C THR A 104 0.23 -1.09 30.52
N VAL A 105 -0.84 -1.35 29.76
CA VAL A 105 -0.74 -1.68 28.34
C VAL A 105 -0.09 -0.48 27.65
N PRO A 106 1.01 -0.69 26.92
CA PRO A 106 1.66 0.41 26.20
C PRO A 106 0.67 1.00 25.19
N PRO A 107 0.61 2.33 25.04
CA PRO A 107 -0.40 3.00 24.21
C PRO A 107 -0.24 2.68 22.71
N CYS A 108 0.85 2.05 22.30
CA CYS A 108 1.04 1.51 20.97
C CYS A 108 1.32 0.01 21.03
N THR A 109 0.67 -0.74 20.14
CA THR A 109 0.92 -2.17 19.90
C THR A 109 1.21 -2.42 18.44
N ALA A 110 2.21 -3.24 18.13
CA ALA A 110 2.49 -3.68 16.76
C ALA A 110 2.38 -5.21 16.67
N SER A 111 1.46 -5.69 15.83
CA SER A 111 1.26 -7.12 15.56
C SER A 111 1.73 -7.47 14.15
N LEU A 112 2.24 -8.69 13.95
CA LEU A 112 2.72 -9.15 12.64
C LEU A 112 1.79 -10.22 12.08
N ARG A 113 1.45 -10.09 10.79
CA ARG A 113 0.66 -11.07 10.05
C ARG A 113 1.39 -11.47 8.77
N LEU A 114 1.66 -12.77 8.63
CA LEU A 114 2.15 -13.34 7.37
C LEU A 114 1.05 -13.27 6.31
N ASP A 115 1.33 -12.61 5.18
CA ASP A 115 0.38 -12.50 4.06
C ASP A 115 0.67 -13.54 2.97
N SER A 116 1.95 -13.78 2.67
CA SER A 116 2.37 -14.79 1.71
C SER A 116 3.79 -15.30 2.01
N GLU A 117 4.07 -16.51 1.52
CA GLU A 117 5.36 -17.19 1.66
C GLU A 117 5.71 -17.85 0.33
N SER A 118 6.99 -17.77 -0.04
CA SER A 118 7.65 -18.52 -1.10
C SER A 118 8.91 -19.21 -0.54
N ASP A 119 9.61 -19.98 -1.38
CA ASP A 119 10.75 -20.79 -0.95
C ASP A 119 11.86 -19.97 -0.25
N ASP A 120 12.06 -18.73 -0.66
CA ASP A 120 13.15 -17.84 -0.24
C ASP A 120 12.68 -16.47 0.26
N SER A 121 11.37 -16.21 0.35
CA SER A 121 10.83 -14.89 0.71
C SER A 121 9.47 -14.95 1.40
N VAL A 122 9.21 -13.96 2.25
CA VAL A 122 7.92 -13.76 2.92
C VAL A 122 7.44 -12.33 2.77
N SER A 123 6.12 -12.15 2.73
CA SER A 123 5.46 -10.85 2.83
C SER A 123 4.70 -10.77 4.15
N VAL A 124 4.90 -9.69 4.90
CA VAL A 124 4.35 -9.51 6.24
C VAL A 124 3.71 -8.13 6.38
N THR A 125 2.49 -8.09 6.89
CA THR A 125 1.81 -6.87 7.34
C THR A 125 2.14 -6.62 8.82
N VAL A 126 2.44 -5.37 9.15
CA VAL A 126 2.62 -4.88 10.52
C VAL A 126 1.40 -4.04 10.88
N GLU A 127 0.54 -4.51 11.76
CA GLU A 127 -0.58 -3.71 12.26
C GLU A 127 -0.12 -2.91 13.47
N VAL A 128 0.00 -1.60 13.31
CA VAL A 128 0.34 -0.65 14.38
C VAL A 128 -0.94 0.01 14.87
N ALA A 129 -1.32 -0.26 16.11
CA ALA A 129 -2.58 0.21 16.70
C ALA A 129 -2.33 1.13 17.90
N ASN A 130 -3.13 2.20 17.97
CA ASN A 130 -3.20 3.06 19.15
C ASN A 130 -4.21 2.50 20.14
N THR A 131 -3.71 1.83 21.16
CA THR A 131 -4.52 1.27 22.26
C THR A 131 -4.64 2.24 23.44
N GLY A 132 -3.99 3.42 23.34
CA GLY A 132 -4.07 4.50 24.31
C GLY A 132 -5.31 5.36 24.18
N THR A 133 -5.34 6.45 24.96
CA THR A 133 -6.44 7.44 24.95
C THR A 133 -6.07 8.76 24.28
N GLU A 134 -4.82 8.93 23.89
CA GLU A 134 -4.30 10.13 23.22
C GLU A 134 -3.89 9.80 21.78
N PRO A 135 -4.06 10.72 20.82
CA PRO A 135 -3.58 10.51 19.46
C PRO A 135 -2.06 10.30 19.44
N ILE A 136 -1.61 9.39 18.59
CA ILE A 136 -0.19 9.17 18.27
C ILE A 136 0.12 10.02 17.02
N ASP A 137 1.20 10.81 17.06
CA ASP A 137 1.67 11.66 15.94
C ASP A 137 3.09 11.25 15.51
N GLY A 138 3.23 9.97 15.19
CA GLY A 138 4.50 9.31 14.89
C GLY A 138 4.67 8.03 15.71
N TRP A 139 5.27 7.01 15.11
CA TRP A 139 5.49 5.72 15.77
C TRP A 139 6.73 5.01 15.24
N GLU A 140 7.34 4.20 16.11
CA GLU A 140 8.47 3.35 15.78
C GLU A 140 8.20 1.91 16.23
N VAL A 141 8.67 0.95 15.43
CA VAL A 141 8.68 -0.49 15.73
C VAL A 141 10.09 -1.05 15.65
N VAL A 142 10.37 -2.09 16.44
CA VAL A 142 11.63 -2.83 16.39
C VAL A 142 11.34 -4.25 15.93
N LEU A 143 11.68 -4.58 14.68
CA LEU A 143 11.31 -5.87 14.10
C LEU A 143 12.13 -7.04 14.67
N ASP A 144 13.45 -6.88 14.82
CA ASP A 144 14.42 -7.88 15.37
C ASP A 144 14.04 -9.34 15.02
N LEU A 145 13.92 -9.60 13.71
CA LEU A 145 13.42 -10.87 13.19
C LEU A 145 14.57 -11.84 12.95
N LYS A 146 14.54 -12.98 13.65
CA LYS A 146 15.55 -14.01 13.46
C LYS A 146 15.35 -14.70 12.11
N HIS A 147 16.44 -14.84 11.36
CA HIS A 147 16.46 -15.55 10.08
C HIS A 147 15.57 -14.94 9.00
N LEU A 148 15.16 -13.67 9.16
CA LEU A 148 14.46 -12.89 8.16
C LEU A 148 15.24 -11.59 7.93
N GLU A 149 15.60 -11.32 6.68
CA GLU A 149 16.26 -10.08 6.30
C GLU A 149 15.28 -9.19 5.52
N VAL A 150 14.90 -8.05 6.08
CA VAL A 150 13.96 -7.13 5.43
C VAL A 150 14.59 -6.51 4.19
N THR A 151 13.98 -6.76 3.02
CA THR A 151 14.52 -6.32 1.72
C THR A 151 13.74 -5.15 1.12
N THR A 152 12.43 -5.07 1.34
CA THR A 152 11.56 -4.00 0.82
C THR A 152 10.51 -3.62 1.85
N THR A 153 10.14 -2.34 1.91
CA THR A 153 9.09 -1.84 2.80
C THR A 153 8.06 -0.99 2.08
N TRP A 154 6.83 -1.01 2.57
CA TRP A 154 5.72 -0.16 2.15
C TRP A 154 5.06 0.42 3.40
N GLY A 155 5.05 1.74 3.56
CA GLY A 155 4.50 2.33 4.80
C GLY A 155 5.46 2.31 6.00
N LEU A 156 6.68 1.78 5.86
CA LEU A 156 7.71 1.78 6.90
C LEU A 156 8.97 2.51 6.41
N GLN A 157 9.41 3.52 7.17
CA GLN A 157 10.69 4.19 7.03
C GLN A 157 11.75 3.44 7.83
N HIS A 158 12.84 3.01 7.18
CA HIS A 158 14.01 2.50 7.91
C HIS A 158 14.72 3.64 8.65
N ILE A 159 15.00 3.44 9.94
CA ILE A 159 15.67 4.44 10.79
C ILE A 159 17.11 4.02 11.05
N ASP A 160 17.32 2.88 11.72
CA ASP A 160 18.63 2.30 12.03
C ASP A 160 18.46 0.85 12.50
N GLY A 161 19.41 -0.04 12.17
CA GLY A 161 19.32 -1.46 12.52
C GLY A 161 17.97 -2.07 12.14
N ASP A 162 17.30 -2.71 13.10
CA ASP A 162 15.95 -3.27 12.93
C ASP A 162 14.82 -2.32 13.35
N ARG A 163 15.13 -1.02 13.51
CA ARG A 163 14.17 0.01 13.88
C ARG A 163 13.59 0.67 12.64
N TYR A 164 12.27 0.67 12.58
CA TYR A 164 11.49 1.27 11.52
C TYR A 164 10.46 2.21 12.13
N GLY A 165 10.06 3.22 11.38
CA GLY A 165 9.01 4.14 11.80
C GLY A 165 7.99 4.40 10.72
N ASP A 166 7.07 5.29 11.04
CA ASP A 166 6.08 5.80 10.12
C ASP A 166 6.67 6.58 8.94
N ILE A 167 5.80 6.92 8.01
CA ILE A 167 6.01 7.94 6.99
C ILE A 167 4.90 8.97 7.06
N LEU A 168 5.07 10.09 6.36
CA LEU A 168 4.20 11.27 6.43
C LEU A 168 2.69 10.98 6.39
N PHE A 169 2.26 9.93 5.67
CA PHE A 169 0.85 9.63 5.46
C PHE A 169 0.25 8.56 6.39
N ASN A 170 1.04 7.97 7.29
CA ASN A 170 0.56 7.02 8.29
C ASN A 170 1.13 7.26 9.70
N ALA A 171 1.72 8.43 9.96
CA ALA A 171 2.25 8.85 11.26
C ALA A 171 1.16 9.00 12.33
N ALA A 172 0.05 9.64 11.94
CA ALA A 172 -1.04 9.97 12.86
C ALA A 172 -2.00 8.77 13.03
N ILE A 173 -2.24 8.36 14.28
CA ILE A 173 -3.17 7.30 14.65
C ILE A 173 -4.05 7.77 15.81
N GLU A 174 -5.35 7.92 15.55
CA GLU A 174 -6.34 8.28 16.59
C GLU A 174 -6.53 7.14 17.60
N PRO A 175 -7.01 7.41 18.83
CA PRO A 175 -7.31 6.37 19.81
C PRO A 175 -8.27 5.31 19.26
N GLY A 176 -7.85 4.05 19.30
CA GLY A 176 -8.63 2.91 18.80
C GLY A 176 -8.46 2.60 17.31
N ASP A 177 -7.73 3.43 16.56
CA ASP A 177 -7.42 3.18 15.15
C ASP A 177 -6.09 2.43 14.97
N SER A 178 -5.87 1.93 13.77
CA SER A 178 -4.63 1.26 13.36
C SER A 178 -4.21 1.61 11.94
N VAL A 179 -2.93 1.38 11.64
CA VAL A 179 -2.35 1.43 10.30
C VAL A 179 -1.66 0.11 9.99
N GLU A 180 -1.66 -0.27 8.71
CA GLU A 180 -1.14 -1.56 8.25
C GLU A 180 -0.04 -1.39 7.19
N PRO A 181 1.13 -0.84 7.53
CA PRO A 181 2.30 -0.95 6.66
C PRO A 181 2.74 -2.41 6.51
N SER A 182 3.61 -2.67 5.53
CA SER A 182 4.10 -4.02 5.25
C SER A 182 5.55 -4.03 4.81
N PHE A 183 6.14 -5.21 4.83
CA PHE A 183 7.48 -5.45 4.31
C PHE A 183 7.60 -6.82 3.65
N GLN A 184 8.60 -6.94 2.81
CA GLN A 184 9.09 -8.21 2.28
C GLN A 184 10.44 -8.51 2.92
N ALA A 185 10.66 -9.78 3.26
CA ALA A 185 11.92 -10.26 3.79
C ALA A 185 12.37 -11.55 3.09
N ASP A 186 13.68 -11.72 2.97
CA ASP A 186 14.28 -12.97 2.49
C ASP A 186 14.46 -13.93 3.67
N THR A 187 14.19 -15.21 3.45
CA THR A 187 14.26 -16.25 4.50
C THR A 187 15.63 -16.90 4.55
N GLN A 188 16.17 -17.10 5.76
CA GLN A 188 17.50 -17.69 5.98
C GLN A 188 17.42 -18.96 6.85
N GLY A 189 17.12 -20.09 6.20
CA GLY A 189 16.96 -21.36 6.90
C GLY A 189 15.60 -21.42 7.63
N ALA A 190 15.57 -22.03 8.81
CA ALA A 190 14.34 -22.11 9.60
C ALA A 190 14.07 -20.75 10.25
N TRP A 191 12.94 -20.13 9.91
CA TRP A 191 12.51 -18.84 10.42
C TRP A 191 11.19 -18.98 11.20
N GLU A 192 10.91 -17.98 12.04
CA GLU A 192 9.67 -17.87 12.80
C GLU A 192 9.25 -16.39 12.84
N LEU A 193 7.96 -16.12 12.67
CA LEU A 193 7.41 -14.77 12.78
C LEU A 193 6.81 -14.59 14.19
N PRO A 194 7.33 -13.66 15.02
CA PRO A 194 6.70 -13.37 16.29
C PRO A 194 5.34 -12.72 16.07
N ALA A 195 4.38 -12.98 16.97
CA ALA A 195 3.04 -12.41 16.85
C ALA A 195 3.01 -10.88 17.04
N THR A 196 3.92 -10.36 17.88
CA THR A 196 4.02 -8.93 18.18
C THR A 196 5.47 -8.51 18.29
N VAL A 197 5.69 -7.20 18.08
CA VAL A 197 6.99 -6.55 18.22
C VAL A 197 6.85 -5.28 19.07
N PRO A 198 7.93 -4.79 19.69
CA PRO A 198 7.90 -3.52 20.42
C PRO A 198 7.43 -2.37 19.52
N CYS A 199 6.47 -1.59 20.00
CA CYS A 199 6.07 -0.31 19.41
C CYS A 199 6.26 0.82 20.43
N THR A 200 6.72 1.98 19.98
CA THR A 200 6.82 3.20 20.78
C THR A 200 6.22 4.39 20.00
N PRO A 201 5.32 5.19 20.59
CA PRO A 201 4.96 6.48 20.00
C PRO A 201 6.20 7.39 19.89
N ALA A 202 6.43 7.93 18.70
CA ALA A 202 7.42 8.99 18.48
C ALA A 202 6.69 10.34 18.59
N GLY A 203 7.34 11.34 19.20
CA GLY A 203 6.76 12.67 19.44
C GLY A 203 7.70 13.79 19.03
#